data_AF-A0A378J9X7-F1
#
_entry.id   AF-A0A378J9X7-F1
#
_cell.length_a   1.000
_cell.length_b   1.000
_cell.length_c   1.000
_cell.angle_alpha   90.00
_cell.angle_beta   90.00
_cell.angle_gamma   90.00
#
_symmetry.space_group_name_H-M   'P 1'
#
loop_
_entity.id
_entity.type
_entity.pdbx_description
1 polymer ?
#
loop_
_entity_poly.entity_id
_entity_poly.type
_entity_poly.pdbx_seq_one_letter_code
_entity_poly.pdbx_strand_id
1 'polypeptide(L)'
;MLTNNEVIAPIFNISAEDEEDLWGADKTIWFKKLSTKELQELVNTDQYQLKDIAQGGIGNCYFLAALSAIVDRDPGLLKNMITLGRDKEGNLRVNVTLYAEDGSPRIYSMPPTVTRGYTVGTVNYHKKPWVEILEKAYTFHRLTHLKSKPSQEEFERAQHLLKQDESDWSEEDSNLVKRYRETREYLASLSSGSPAEVFKTLLGTSATREKLGQPFLLTDAFCLMNDAYDVVADERQLRNLKTSIRECFRNSFGVEELNNDWLEQKAQQLVALFKERERLSPKRKIYCHELEPLIEWLELCVNELKQMTTELPEQYLQGEQTLNSLKLFLQQDNFPIRSPLSLKEFHLVFLMNNLLANNQFITLSTGPRKDYQNHPLSRVIAMSEDSGHSYQCLGLWLEGDELFLHLRNPWGKGQIDYRRDLDGELLRNEDGELMPFIIPEKKKHSSFMSFFEGLVISEVDDMEEPDRINLFVNLSDEKMQEQQESGGVFYLSLHDVARYFTDVDFTNEPEGFPYSETAQPKIGFQQ
;
A
#
# COMPACT_ATOMS: atom_id res chain seq x y z
N MET A 1 -18.60 33.09 -2.81
CA MET A 1 -17.68 34.17 -2.39
C MET A 1 -16.93 33.67 -1.16
N LEU A 2 -15.84 32.93 -1.36
CA LEU A 2 -14.88 32.62 -0.30
C LEU A 2 -13.95 33.82 -0.21
N THR A 3 -13.95 34.51 0.92
CA THR A 3 -12.99 35.58 1.19
C THR A 3 -11.59 34.99 1.17
N ASN A 4 -10.67 35.59 0.43
CA ASN A 4 -9.22 35.31 0.43
C ASN A 4 -8.61 35.62 1.81
N ASN A 5 -9.02 34.90 2.85
CA ASN A 5 -8.22 34.79 4.05
C ASN A 5 -7.07 33.86 3.66
N GLU A 6 -5.97 34.44 3.19
CA GLU A 6 -4.70 33.71 3.07
C GLU A 6 -4.42 33.10 4.43
N VAL A 7 -4.61 31.79 4.56
CA VAL A 7 -4.24 31.05 5.76
C VAL A 7 -2.72 31.14 5.84
N ILE A 8 -2.22 31.99 6.73
CA ILE A 8 -0.79 32.11 6.99
C ILE A 8 -0.35 30.82 7.69
N ALA A 9 0.17 29.88 6.91
CA ALA A 9 0.74 28.65 7.43
C ALA A 9 1.89 29.00 8.40
N PRO A 10 1.94 28.41 9.60
CA PRO A 10 3.03 28.66 10.52
C PRO A 10 4.35 28.18 9.93
N ILE A 11 5.39 29.02 10.08
CA ILE A 11 6.74 28.75 9.59
C ILE A 11 7.59 28.24 10.76
N PHE A 12 8.07 27.01 10.64
CA PHE A 12 9.05 26.40 11.52
C PHE A 12 10.44 26.69 10.96
N ASN A 13 11.16 27.61 11.60
CA ASN A 13 12.53 27.94 11.22
C ASN A 13 13.48 26.97 11.91
N ILE A 14 14.16 26.15 11.12
CA ILE A 14 15.13 25.16 11.60
C ILE A 14 16.52 25.75 11.45
N SER A 15 17.19 26.13 12.53
CA SER A 15 18.54 26.70 12.43
C SER A 15 19.56 25.64 11.98
N ALA A 16 20.77 26.09 11.60
CA ALA A 16 21.87 25.17 11.36
C ALA A 16 22.30 24.43 12.64
N GLU A 17 22.10 25.07 13.80
CA GLU A 17 22.35 24.48 15.12
C GLU A 17 21.30 23.40 15.42
N ASP A 18 20.02 23.61 15.10
CA ASP A 18 18.99 22.56 15.20
C ASP A 18 19.32 21.36 14.28
N GLU A 19 19.86 21.64 13.09
CA GLU A 19 20.42 20.64 12.17
C GLU A 19 21.72 19.99 12.67
N GLU A 20 22.41 20.55 13.65
CA GLU A 20 23.58 19.92 14.24
C GLU A 20 23.20 19.15 15.51
N ASP A 21 22.27 19.67 16.32
CA ASP A 21 21.83 19.07 17.58
C ASP A 21 20.99 17.80 17.36
N LEU A 22 20.05 17.83 16.41
CA LEU A 22 19.25 16.65 16.08
C LEU A 22 20.06 15.55 15.39
N TRP A 23 21.24 15.88 14.87
CA TRP A 23 21.96 15.04 13.90
C TRP A 23 23.35 14.65 14.37
N GLY A 24 23.96 15.41 15.28
CA GLY A 24 25.20 15.06 15.98
C GLY A 24 25.02 13.88 16.92
N ALA A 25 23.78 13.54 17.28
CA ALA A 25 23.43 12.26 17.88
C ALA A 25 23.71 11.08 16.92
N ASP A 26 23.48 11.29 15.62
CA ASP A 26 23.69 10.30 14.57
C ASP A 26 25.02 10.55 13.84
N LYS A 27 26.08 9.97 14.38
CA LYS A 27 27.45 10.09 13.83
C LYS A 27 27.62 9.45 12.45
N THR A 28 26.57 8.88 11.87
CA THR A 28 26.64 8.17 10.59
C THR A 28 26.29 9.05 9.38
N ILE A 29 25.78 10.26 9.60
CA ILE A 29 25.36 11.18 8.54
C ILE A 29 25.95 12.59 8.69
N TRP A 30 25.99 13.33 7.59
CA TRP A 30 26.42 14.74 7.51
C TRP A 30 25.66 15.49 6.41
N PHE A 31 25.75 16.81 6.41
CA PHE A 31 25.02 17.66 5.48
C PHE A 31 25.88 18.30 4.40
N LYS A 32 25.55 18.02 3.15
CA LYS A 32 26.15 18.69 1.99
C LYS A 32 25.29 19.89 1.61
N LYS A 33 25.88 21.08 1.57
CA LYS A 33 25.24 22.27 1.01
C LYS A 33 24.98 22.09 -0.49
N LEU A 34 23.78 22.46 -0.92
CA LEU A 34 23.39 22.45 -2.33
C LEU A 34 24.07 23.60 -3.08
N SER A 35 24.54 23.29 -4.29
CA SER A 35 25.03 24.26 -5.25
C SER A 35 23.88 25.09 -5.83
N THR A 36 24.20 26.24 -6.44
CA THR A 36 23.19 27.08 -7.11
C THR A 36 22.44 26.32 -8.21
N LYS A 37 23.11 25.42 -8.93
CA LYS A 37 22.47 24.59 -9.96
C LYS A 37 21.48 23.60 -9.34
N GLU A 38 21.89 22.88 -8.29
CA GLU A 38 21.01 21.95 -7.57
C GLU A 38 19.78 22.68 -6.99
N LEU A 39 19.94 23.92 -6.52
CA LEU A 39 18.84 24.75 -6.02
C LEU A 39 17.86 25.20 -7.12
N GLN A 40 18.34 25.45 -8.33
CA GLN A 40 17.48 25.75 -9.48
C GLN A 40 16.68 24.51 -9.92
N GLU A 41 17.32 23.33 -9.93
CA GLU A 41 16.66 22.06 -10.21
C GLU A 41 15.62 21.71 -9.12
N LEU A 42 15.89 22.05 -7.86
CA LEU A 42 15.03 21.75 -6.71
C LEU A 42 13.61 22.32 -6.82
N VAL A 43 13.43 23.49 -7.44
CA VAL A 43 12.11 24.14 -7.56
C VAL A 43 11.40 23.86 -8.89
N ASN A 44 12.04 23.11 -9.79
CA ASN A 44 11.47 22.80 -11.09
C ASN A 44 10.74 21.45 -11.07
N THR A 45 9.46 21.47 -10.70
CA THR A 45 8.65 20.25 -10.51
C THR A 45 8.42 19.46 -11.78
N ASP A 46 8.53 20.08 -12.96
CA ASP A 46 8.44 19.38 -14.26
C ASP A 46 9.58 18.36 -14.45
N GLN A 47 10.57 18.37 -13.56
CA GLN A 47 11.70 17.44 -13.56
C GLN A 47 11.59 16.36 -12.48
N TYR A 48 10.53 16.33 -11.67
CA TYR A 48 10.36 15.28 -10.66
C TYR A 48 9.99 13.99 -11.36
N GLN A 49 10.92 13.03 -11.31
CA GLN A 49 10.77 11.75 -12.00
C GLN A 49 10.92 10.61 -11.03
N LEU A 50 10.23 9.50 -11.31
CA LEU A 50 10.33 8.30 -10.48
C LEU A 50 11.77 7.83 -10.32
N LYS A 51 12.57 7.98 -11.36
CA LYS A 51 13.97 7.54 -11.39
C LYS A 51 14.89 8.30 -10.44
N ASP A 52 14.41 9.39 -9.85
CA ASP A 52 15.12 10.15 -8.84
C ASP A 52 15.03 9.49 -7.46
N ILE A 53 14.00 8.68 -7.23
CA ILE A 53 13.72 7.97 -5.99
C ILE A 53 14.53 6.66 -5.97
N ALA A 54 15.44 6.52 -5.02
CA ALA A 54 16.27 5.33 -4.87
C ALA A 54 16.67 5.15 -3.41
N GLN A 55 16.14 4.12 -2.77
CA GLN A 55 16.43 3.84 -1.37
C GLN A 55 17.82 3.23 -1.19
N GLY A 56 18.44 3.54 -0.05
CA GLY A 56 19.61 2.87 0.51
C GLY A 56 19.21 2.08 1.76
N GLY A 57 19.95 2.21 2.85
CA GLY A 57 19.75 1.42 4.08
C GLY A 57 19.05 2.14 5.22
N ILE A 58 18.36 3.26 4.98
CA ILE A 58 17.71 4.06 6.05
C ILE A 58 16.46 3.37 6.64
N GLY A 59 15.82 2.45 5.91
CA GLY A 59 14.59 1.79 6.37
C GLY A 59 13.31 2.61 6.15
N ASN A 60 13.33 3.63 5.29
CA ASN A 60 12.19 4.51 5.02
C ASN A 60 11.38 4.11 3.77
N CYS A 61 11.32 2.81 3.48
CA CYS A 61 10.63 2.27 2.31
C CYS A 61 9.18 2.72 2.17
N TYR A 62 8.45 2.87 3.29
CA TYR A 62 7.07 3.37 3.30
C TYR A 62 6.95 4.78 2.72
N PHE A 63 7.89 5.66 3.06
CA PHE A 63 7.92 7.02 2.56
C PHE A 63 8.20 7.06 1.06
N LEU A 64 9.18 6.27 0.61
CA LEU A 64 9.55 6.23 -0.79
C LEU A 64 8.51 5.52 -1.67
N ALA A 65 7.79 4.52 -1.13
CA ALA A 65 6.69 3.87 -1.83
C ALA A 65 5.51 4.85 -2.01
N ALA A 66 5.13 5.58 -0.97
CA ALA A 66 4.09 6.62 -1.06
C ALA A 66 4.49 7.75 -2.02
N LEU A 67 5.71 8.28 -1.87
CA LEU A 67 6.22 9.33 -2.75
C LEU A 67 6.29 8.89 -4.21
N SER A 68 6.69 7.64 -4.45
CA SER A 68 6.66 7.02 -5.77
C SER A 68 5.26 6.96 -6.35
N ALA A 69 4.25 6.56 -5.56
CA ALA A 69 2.87 6.52 -6.00
C ALA A 69 2.34 7.90 -6.41
N ILE A 70 2.72 8.95 -5.68
CA ILE A 70 2.38 10.34 -6.02
C ILE A 70 3.06 10.75 -7.34
N VAL A 71 4.38 10.57 -7.45
CA VAL A 71 5.16 11.05 -8.61
C VAL A 71 4.85 10.30 -9.89
N ASP A 72 4.57 8.99 -9.82
CA ASP A 72 4.19 8.18 -10.99
C ASP A 72 2.89 8.67 -11.60
N ARG A 73 1.96 9.08 -10.74
CA ARG A 73 0.58 9.32 -11.10
C ARG A 73 0.29 10.79 -11.40
N ASP A 74 0.74 11.69 -10.53
CA ASP A 74 0.65 13.14 -10.72
C ASP A 74 1.77 13.88 -9.97
N PRO A 75 2.95 14.09 -10.59
CA PRO A 75 4.04 14.84 -9.97
C PRO A 75 3.66 16.32 -9.73
N GLY A 76 2.61 16.82 -10.40
CA GLY A 76 2.07 18.16 -10.21
C GLY A 76 1.50 18.39 -8.81
N LEU A 77 1.15 17.33 -8.07
CA LEU A 77 0.73 17.43 -6.67
C LEU A 77 1.84 17.90 -5.73
N LEU A 78 3.10 17.75 -6.13
CA LEU A 78 4.25 18.27 -5.39
C LEU A 78 4.62 19.71 -5.81
N LYS A 79 3.84 20.31 -6.72
CA LYS A 79 4.07 21.68 -7.18
C LYS A 79 3.94 22.66 -6.03
N ASN A 80 4.89 23.58 -5.93
CA ASN A 80 5.01 24.55 -4.84
C ASN A 80 5.23 23.95 -3.44
N MET A 81 5.36 22.63 -3.31
CA MET A 81 5.69 22.00 -2.03
C MET A 81 7.08 22.41 -1.57
N ILE A 82 8.02 22.57 -2.51
CA ILE A 82 9.37 23.07 -2.24
C ILE A 82 9.52 24.46 -2.87
N THR A 83 9.88 25.45 -2.06
CA THR A 83 10.15 26.82 -2.51
C THR A 83 11.47 27.33 -1.93
N LEU A 84 12.04 28.38 -2.53
CA LEU A 84 13.22 29.06 -2.02
C LEU A 84 12.81 30.36 -1.32
N GLY A 85 13.44 30.63 -0.19
CA GLY A 85 13.22 31.85 0.59
C GLY A 85 14.51 32.41 1.17
N ARG A 86 14.38 33.45 2.00
CA ARG A 86 15.46 33.95 2.83
C ARG A 86 14.99 34.10 4.27
N ASP A 87 15.88 33.86 5.22
CA ASP A 87 15.63 34.19 6.63
C ASP A 87 15.77 35.70 6.89
N LYS A 88 15.62 36.12 8.15
CA LYS A 88 15.68 37.53 8.54
C LYS A 88 17.09 38.12 8.34
N GLU A 89 18.10 37.27 8.41
CA GLU A 89 19.51 37.58 8.22
C GLU A 89 19.91 37.58 6.73
N GLY A 90 18.98 37.22 5.85
CA GLY A 90 19.16 37.21 4.40
C GLY A 90 19.84 35.95 3.87
N ASN A 91 20.05 34.91 4.68
CA ASN A 91 20.59 33.64 4.22
C ASN A 91 19.54 32.90 3.39
N LEU A 92 19.98 32.18 2.36
CA LEU A 92 19.10 31.36 1.52
C LEU A 92 18.52 30.20 2.32
N ARG A 93 17.23 29.92 2.13
CA ARG A 93 16.47 28.85 2.77
C ARG A 93 15.72 28.03 1.75
N VAL A 94 15.51 26.76 2.07
CA VAL A 94 14.54 25.89 1.39
C VAL A 94 13.32 25.80 2.30
N ASN A 95 12.14 26.08 1.77
CA ASN A 95 10.88 25.98 2.47
C ASN A 95 10.12 24.77 1.92
N VAL A 96 9.72 23.86 2.80
CA VAL A 96 8.89 22.71 2.43
C VAL A 96 7.54 22.79 3.12
N THR A 97 6.46 22.74 2.36
CA THR A 97 5.09 22.71 2.89
C THR A 97 4.64 21.28 3.11
N LEU A 98 4.28 20.93 4.33
CA LEU A 98 3.67 19.63 4.70
C LEU A 98 2.37 19.88 5.46
N TYR A 99 1.57 18.85 5.66
CA TYR A 99 0.26 18.94 6.28
C TYR A 99 0.24 18.21 7.62
N ALA A 100 -0.32 18.86 8.65
CA ALA A 100 -0.53 18.25 9.95
C ALA A 100 -1.73 17.30 9.96
N GLU A 101 -1.97 16.63 11.09
CA GLU A 101 -3.06 15.64 11.20
C GLU A 101 -4.45 16.22 10.97
N ASP A 102 -4.63 17.52 11.20
CA ASP A 102 -5.86 18.29 10.97
C ASP A 102 -6.00 18.81 9.53
N GLY A 103 -5.05 18.47 8.65
CA GLY A 103 -4.99 18.97 7.27
C GLY A 103 -4.47 20.40 7.15
N SER A 104 -4.02 21.04 8.24
CA SER A 104 -3.46 22.39 8.18
C SER A 104 -2.05 22.39 7.58
N PRO A 105 -1.73 23.32 6.64
CA PRO A 105 -0.40 23.42 6.07
C PRO A 105 0.62 23.96 7.08
N ARG A 106 1.85 23.47 7.00
CA ARG A 106 3.00 23.79 7.86
C ARG A 106 4.22 24.00 6.98
N ILE A 107 4.94 25.11 7.17
CA ILE A 107 6.12 25.42 6.35
C ILE A 107 7.38 25.15 7.17
N TYR A 108 8.21 24.22 6.72
CA TYR A 108 9.52 23.93 7.29
C TYR A 108 10.58 24.70 6.52
N SER A 109 11.08 25.78 7.10
CA SER A 109 12.18 26.56 6.53
C SER A 109 13.50 26.04 7.07
N MET A 110 14.35 25.51 6.19
CA MET A 110 15.61 24.84 6.55
C MET A 110 16.80 25.33 5.70
N PRO A 111 18.04 25.18 6.20
CA PRO A 111 19.25 25.29 5.40
C PRO A 111 19.18 24.47 4.08
N PRO A 112 19.71 25.00 2.97
CA PRO A 112 19.75 24.32 1.68
C PRO A 112 20.81 23.22 1.65
N THR A 113 20.61 22.18 2.46
CA THR A 113 21.53 21.06 2.62
C THR A 113 20.80 19.72 2.50
N VAL A 114 21.53 18.70 2.05
CA VAL A 114 21.03 17.33 1.87
C VAL A 114 21.87 16.33 2.66
N THR A 115 21.23 15.26 3.12
CA THR A 115 21.82 14.24 3.98
C THR A 115 22.78 13.35 3.19
N ARG A 116 23.97 13.09 3.74
CA ARG A 116 24.99 12.20 3.17
C ARG A 116 25.51 11.26 4.27
N GLY A 117 25.83 10.03 3.89
CA GLY A 117 26.32 9.01 4.82
C GLY A 117 27.85 8.99 4.88
N TYR A 118 28.40 8.64 6.03
CA TYR A 118 29.84 8.36 6.16
C TYR A 118 30.20 6.95 5.67
N THR A 119 29.25 6.01 5.68
CA THR A 119 29.44 4.64 5.21
C THR A 119 28.44 4.28 4.12
N VAL A 120 28.84 3.40 3.20
CA VAL A 120 27.95 2.95 2.13
C VAL A 120 26.72 2.30 2.74
N GLY A 121 25.54 2.78 2.36
CA GLY A 121 24.25 2.25 2.81
C GLY A 121 23.62 3.02 3.98
N THR A 122 24.32 3.94 4.63
CA THR A 122 23.73 4.78 5.70
C THR A 122 22.81 5.88 5.20
N VAL A 123 22.84 6.16 3.89
CA VAL A 123 21.90 7.07 3.25
C VAL A 123 21.29 6.47 2.00
N ASN A 124 20.20 7.07 1.56
CA ASN A 124 19.56 6.76 0.30
C ASN A 124 20.40 7.24 -0.90
N TYR A 125 20.16 6.65 -2.06
CA TYR A 125 20.96 6.83 -3.27
C TYR A 125 20.23 7.68 -4.33
N HIS A 126 19.45 8.66 -3.87
CA HIS A 126 18.64 9.52 -4.73
C HIS A 126 19.46 10.20 -5.83
N LYS A 127 18.91 10.29 -7.03
CA LYS A 127 19.60 10.93 -8.18
C LYS A 127 19.45 12.45 -8.17
N LYS A 128 18.47 12.98 -7.44
CA LYS A 128 18.14 14.41 -7.36
C LYS A 128 17.89 14.85 -5.91
N PRO A 129 18.20 16.12 -5.57
CA PRO A 129 18.12 16.62 -4.20
C PRO A 129 16.69 16.81 -3.69
N TRP A 130 15.67 16.89 -4.56
CA TRP A 130 14.30 17.14 -4.14
C TRP A 130 13.75 16.03 -3.23
N VAL A 131 14.13 14.77 -3.49
CA VAL A 131 13.72 13.63 -2.64
C VAL A 131 14.32 13.77 -1.24
N GLU A 132 15.63 14.05 -1.17
CA GLU A 132 16.36 14.21 0.09
C GLU A 132 15.83 15.40 0.93
N ILE A 133 15.40 16.47 0.25
CA ILE A 133 14.78 17.64 0.90
C ILE A 133 13.39 17.29 1.47
N LEU A 134 12.57 16.52 0.74
CA LEU A 134 11.28 16.07 1.26
C LEU A 134 11.44 15.10 2.42
N GLU A 135 12.37 14.15 2.33
CA GLU A 135 12.71 13.24 3.44
C GLU A 135 13.12 14.01 4.69
N LYS A 136 14.02 14.98 4.53
CA LYS A 136 14.48 15.84 5.62
C LYS A 136 13.33 16.63 6.24
N ALA A 137 12.49 17.27 5.42
CA ALA A 137 11.30 17.98 5.90
C ALA A 137 10.35 17.05 6.65
N TYR A 138 10.13 15.86 6.11
CA TYR A 138 9.26 14.85 6.68
C TYR A 138 9.79 14.40 8.05
N THR A 139 11.10 14.17 8.20
CA THR A 139 11.71 13.92 9.51
C THR A 139 11.39 15.04 10.50
N PHE A 140 11.63 16.31 10.15
CA PHE A 140 11.31 17.42 11.06
C PHE A 140 9.84 17.48 11.41
N HIS A 141 8.96 17.19 10.45
CA HIS A 141 7.53 17.09 10.69
C HIS A 141 7.20 16.00 11.71
N ARG A 142 7.81 14.82 11.60
CA ARG A 142 7.60 13.74 12.57
C ARG A 142 8.11 14.07 13.95
N LEU A 143 9.31 14.64 14.05
CA LEU A 143 9.93 15.05 15.32
C LEU A 143 9.10 16.11 16.06
N THR A 144 8.36 16.93 15.30
CA THR A 144 7.55 18.02 15.86
C THR A 144 6.11 17.59 16.19
N HIS A 145 5.53 16.62 15.48
CA HIS A 145 4.08 16.39 15.51
C HIS A 145 3.59 14.93 15.65
N LEU A 146 4.30 13.91 15.15
CA LEU A 146 3.67 12.61 14.88
C LEU A 146 3.77 11.57 16.00
N LYS A 147 4.38 11.90 17.15
CA LYS A 147 4.45 10.99 18.30
C LYS A 147 4.24 11.75 19.59
N SER A 148 3.55 11.13 20.55
CA SER A 148 3.50 11.61 21.92
C SER A 148 4.94 11.76 22.39
N LYS A 149 5.39 13.02 22.54
CA LYS A 149 6.73 13.29 23.04
C LYS A 149 6.84 12.59 24.39
N PRO A 150 7.90 11.78 24.61
CA PRO A 150 8.14 11.21 25.93
C PRO A 150 8.02 12.29 26.98
N SER A 151 7.37 11.98 28.10
CA SER A 151 7.39 12.87 29.26
C SER A 151 8.84 13.13 29.67
N GLN A 152 9.09 14.21 30.43
CA GLN A 152 10.45 14.49 30.91
C GLN A 152 11.05 13.32 31.71
N GLU A 153 10.22 12.61 32.48
CA GLU A 153 10.61 11.42 33.23
C GLU A 153 10.94 10.24 32.31
N GLU A 154 10.09 9.99 31.30
CA GLU A 154 10.34 8.97 30.27
C GLU A 154 11.63 9.28 29.49
N PHE A 155 11.90 10.56 29.25
CA PHE A 155 13.11 11.02 28.58
C PHE A 155 14.37 10.73 29.41
N GLU A 156 14.38 11.09 30.69
CA GLU A 156 15.48 10.80 31.60
C GLU A 156 15.69 9.29 31.78
N ARG A 157 14.61 8.52 31.87
CA ARG A 157 14.65 7.06 31.91
C ARG A 157 15.27 6.48 30.63
N ALA A 158 14.84 6.93 29.45
CA ALA A 158 15.40 6.48 28.18
C ALA A 158 16.90 6.79 28.07
N GLN A 159 17.34 7.97 28.52
CA GLN A 159 18.76 8.33 28.56
C GLN A 159 19.58 7.46 29.51
N HIS A 160 18.99 7.04 30.62
CA HIS A 160 19.61 6.09 31.54
C HIS A 160 19.71 4.70 30.92
N LEU A 161 18.63 4.21 30.30
CA LEU A 161 18.58 2.91 29.61
C LEU A 161 19.62 2.81 28.48
N LEU A 162 19.83 3.88 27.71
CA LEU A 162 20.85 3.95 26.65
C LEU A 162 22.30 3.77 27.15
N LYS A 163 22.54 3.81 28.46
CA LYS A 163 23.85 3.54 29.08
C LYS A 163 23.98 2.10 29.59
N GLN A 164 22.90 1.33 29.57
CA GLN A 164 22.83 -0.06 29.99
C GLN A 164 22.96 -0.99 28.77
N ASP A 165 23.14 -2.29 29.02
CA ASP A 165 23.11 -3.30 27.97
C ASP A 165 21.67 -3.50 27.46
N GLU A 166 21.48 -3.59 26.14
CA GLU A 166 20.15 -3.80 25.54
C GLU A 166 19.55 -5.15 25.95
N SER A 167 20.38 -6.14 26.34
CA SER A 167 19.91 -7.44 26.82
C SER A 167 19.14 -7.39 28.14
N ASP A 168 19.33 -6.32 28.91
CA ASP A 168 18.71 -6.14 30.23
C ASP A 168 17.36 -5.40 30.16
N TRP A 169 16.99 -4.91 28.97
CA TRP A 169 15.79 -4.11 28.80
C TRP A 169 14.53 -4.98 28.83
N SER A 170 13.51 -4.49 29.54
CA SER A 170 12.15 -5.03 29.35
C SER A 170 11.60 -4.64 27.97
N GLU A 171 10.47 -5.24 27.57
CA GLU A 171 9.74 -4.85 26.35
C GLU A 171 9.27 -3.38 26.44
N GLU A 172 8.87 -2.92 27.63
CA GLU A 172 8.49 -1.53 27.88
C GLU A 172 9.68 -0.59 27.70
N ASP A 173 10.85 -0.95 28.25
CA ASP A 173 12.08 -0.17 28.10
C ASP A 173 12.52 -0.09 26.64
N SER A 174 12.45 -1.21 25.91
CA SER A 174 12.76 -1.27 24.48
C SER A 174 11.83 -0.35 23.67
N ASN A 175 10.53 -0.38 23.97
CA ASN A 175 9.54 0.51 23.33
C ASN A 175 9.76 1.98 23.70
N LEU A 176 10.14 2.28 24.94
CA LEU A 176 10.46 3.62 25.39
C LEU A 176 11.72 4.16 24.70
N VAL A 177 12.81 3.39 24.66
CA VAL A 177 14.04 3.79 23.97
C VAL A 177 13.79 3.96 22.47
N LYS A 178 13.00 3.08 21.85
CA LYS A 178 12.58 3.22 20.45
C LYS A 178 11.84 4.55 20.24
N ARG A 179 10.83 4.87 21.03
CA ARG A 179 10.11 6.16 20.95
C ARG A 179 11.04 7.35 21.18
N TYR A 180 11.96 7.24 22.14
CA TYR A 180 12.97 8.27 22.39
C TYR A 180 13.82 8.52 21.14
N ARG A 181 14.42 7.46 20.55
CA ARG A 181 15.24 7.57 19.34
C ARG A 181 14.43 8.16 18.19
N GLU A 182 13.20 7.70 17.97
CA GLU A 182 12.30 8.20 16.92
C GLU A 182 11.96 9.70 17.05
N THR A 183 12.09 10.28 18.24
CA THR A 183 11.87 11.72 18.51
C THR A 183 13.15 12.56 18.55
N ARG A 184 14.32 11.95 18.34
CA ARG A 184 15.62 12.63 18.47
C ARG A 184 16.61 12.35 17.35
N GLU A 185 16.53 11.19 16.72
CA GLU A 185 17.50 10.72 15.73
C GLU A 185 16.84 10.68 14.34
N TYR A 186 17.57 11.16 13.34
CA TYR A 186 17.08 11.20 11.95
C TYR A 186 16.68 9.81 11.44
N LEU A 187 17.60 8.85 11.49
CA LEU A 187 17.35 7.52 10.96
C LEU A 187 16.22 6.82 11.71
N ALA A 188 16.16 6.94 13.03
CA ALA A 188 15.08 6.36 13.82
C ALA A 188 13.73 7.01 13.48
N SER A 189 13.69 8.33 13.29
CA SER A 189 12.47 9.02 12.85
C SER A 189 12.01 8.61 11.45
N LEU A 190 12.84 7.93 10.66
CA LEU A 190 12.49 7.44 9.33
C LEU A 190 12.33 5.93 9.27
N SER A 191 12.74 5.18 10.29
CA SER A 191 12.73 3.71 10.29
C SER A 191 11.38 3.09 10.58
N SER A 192 10.41 3.87 11.05
CA SER A 192 9.04 3.42 11.32
C SER A 192 8.02 4.36 10.71
N GLY A 193 6.88 3.87 10.23
CA GLY A 193 5.84 4.71 9.65
C GLY A 193 4.90 3.91 8.77
N SER A 194 4.00 4.61 8.09
CA SER A 194 3.11 3.99 7.12
C SER A 194 3.00 4.86 5.86
N PRO A 195 2.77 4.26 4.68
CA PRO A 195 2.49 5.04 3.48
C PRO A 195 1.24 5.94 3.65
N ALA A 196 0.21 5.51 4.39
CA ALA A 196 -0.97 6.34 4.66
C ALA A 196 -0.61 7.64 5.42
N GLU A 197 0.27 7.56 6.42
CA GLU A 197 0.82 8.73 7.13
C GLU A 197 1.52 9.69 6.15
N VAL A 198 2.26 9.16 5.18
CA VAL A 198 3.00 9.94 4.19
C VAL A 198 2.07 10.60 3.18
N PHE A 199 1.06 9.88 2.67
CA PHE A 199 0.02 10.47 1.84
C PHE A 199 -0.67 11.64 2.54
N LYS A 200 -1.07 11.45 3.80
CA LYS A 200 -1.68 12.51 4.60
C LYS A 200 -0.75 13.71 4.79
N THR A 201 0.52 13.45 5.09
CA THR A 201 1.51 14.50 5.36
C THR A 201 1.87 15.29 4.10
N LEU A 202 1.96 14.64 2.95
CA LEU A 202 2.33 15.31 1.69
C LEU A 202 1.13 15.98 1.02
N LEU A 203 -0.05 15.36 1.05
CA LEU A 203 -1.21 15.82 0.28
C LEU A 203 -2.25 16.58 1.11
N GLY A 204 -2.20 16.48 2.45
CA GLY A 204 -3.22 17.04 3.33
C GLY A 204 -4.57 16.33 3.24
N THR A 205 -4.66 15.23 2.49
CA THR A 205 -5.87 14.42 2.33
C THR A 205 -5.88 13.29 3.34
N SER A 206 -7.07 12.80 3.71
CA SER A 206 -7.15 11.59 4.50
C SER A 206 -6.65 10.39 3.69
N ALA A 207 -6.06 9.43 4.39
CA ALA A 207 -5.59 8.18 3.83
C ALA A 207 -5.94 7.05 4.79
N THR A 208 -6.25 5.89 4.23
CA THR A 208 -6.68 4.71 4.97
C THR A 208 -5.60 3.65 4.91
N ARG A 209 -5.34 3.01 6.05
CA ARG A 209 -4.60 1.76 6.14
C ARG A 209 -5.56 0.65 6.50
N GLU A 210 -5.68 -0.32 5.62
CA GLU A 210 -6.59 -1.45 5.78
C GLU A 210 -5.81 -2.76 5.90
N LYS A 211 -6.19 -3.60 6.86
CA LYS A 211 -5.62 -4.94 7.01
C LYS A 211 -6.23 -5.90 5.98
N LEU A 212 -5.37 -6.53 5.20
CA LEU A 212 -5.77 -7.52 4.22
C LEU A 212 -6.40 -8.74 4.90
N GLY A 213 -7.54 -9.17 4.35
CA GLY A 213 -8.35 -10.27 4.88
C GLY A 213 -9.16 -9.94 6.14
N GLN A 214 -9.33 -8.66 6.52
CA GLN A 214 -10.24 -8.24 7.60
C GLN A 214 -11.45 -7.35 7.22
N PRO A 215 -11.95 -7.30 5.96
CA PRO A 215 -13.14 -6.51 5.64
C PRO A 215 -14.36 -7.20 6.26
N PHE A 216 -15.10 -6.48 7.10
CA PHE A 216 -16.25 -7.06 7.81
C PHE A 216 -17.26 -7.66 6.83
N LEU A 217 -17.69 -6.90 5.80
CA LEU A 217 -18.70 -7.38 4.85
C LEU A 217 -18.28 -8.59 4.02
N LEU A 218 -17.07 -8.62 3.48
CA LEU A 218 -16.64 -9.79 2.69
C LEU A 218 -16.39 -11.00 3.57
N THR A 219 -15.83 -10.80 4.76
CA THR A 219 -15.63 -11.91 5.72
C THR A 219 -16.97 -12.50 6.13
N ASP A 220 -17.92 -11.64 6.48
CA ASP A 220 -19.27 -12.05 6.87
C ASP A 220 -20.01 -12.71 5.71
N ALA A 221 -19.92 -12.16 4.48
CA ALA A 221 -20.50 -12.78 3.29
C ALA A 221 -19.90 -14.17 3.01
N PHE A 222 -18.59 -14.35 3.15
CA PHE A 222 -17.95 -15.66 3.01
C PHE A 222 -18.43 -16.65 4.08
N CYS A 223 -18.58 -16.20 5.33
CA CYS A 223 -19.12 -17.02 6.41
C CYS A 223 -20.57 -17.43 6.12
N LEU A 224 -21.41 -16.47 5.71
CA LEU A 224 -22.80 -16.70 5.32
C LEU A 224 -22.93 -17.71 4.19
N MET A 225 -22.12 -17.59 3.15
CA MET A 225 -22.16 -18.52 2.03
C MET A 225 -21.78 -19.94 2.46
N ASN A 226 -20.72 -20.09 3.26
CA ASN A 226 -20.31 -21.40 3.77
C ASN A 226 -21.38 -22.02 4.67
N ASP A 227 -21.97 -21.23 5.57
CA ASP A 227 -23.06 -21.69 6.43
C ASP A 227 -24.30 -22.07 5.61
N ALA A 228 -24.66 -21.30 4.58
CA ALA A 228 -25.80 -21.59 3.71
C ALA A 228 -25.63 -22.91 2.94
N TYR A 229 -24.43 -23.20 2.41
CA TYR A 229 -24.12 -24.48 1.77
C TYR A 229 -24.13 -25.65 2.76
N ASP A 230 -23.69 -25.43 4.00
CA ASP A 230 -23.60 -26.47 5.01
C ASP A 230 -24.96 -26.76 5.70
N VAL A 231 -26.01 -25.96 5.49
CA VAL A 231 -27.36 -26.23 6.03
C VAL A 231 -28.00 -27.36 5.23
N VAL A 232 -27.76 -28.60 5.68
CA VAL A 232 -28.20 -29.80 4.97
C VAL A 232 -29.60 -30.26 5.39
N ALA A 233 -30.08 -29.93 6.61
CA ALA A 233 -31.47 -30.09 7.08
C ALA A 233 -31.62 -29.90 8.62
N ASP A 234 -30.56 -29.59 9.37
CA ASP A 234 -30.57 -29.59 10.84
C ASP A 234 -30.94 -28.20 11.41
N GLU A 235 -31.89 -28.16 12.36
CA GLU A 235 -32.26 -26.96 13.14
C GLU A 235 -31.06 -26.29 13.82
N ARG A 236 -30.02 -27.06 14.19
CA ARG A 236 -28.78 -26.49 14.74
C ARG A 236 -28.05 -25.63 13.71
N GLN A 237 -27.97 -26.08 12.47
CA GLN A 237 -27.29 -25.35 11.40
C GLN A 237 -28.06 -24.08 11.02
N LEU A 238 -29.39 -24.16 10.99
CA LEU A 238 -30.24 -22.99 10.79
C LEU A 238 -30.08 -21.94 11.90
N ARG A 239 -29.91 -22.37 13.16
CA ARG A 239 -29.57 -21.47 14.29
C ARG A 239 -28.21 -20.81 14.13
N ASN A 240 -27.21 -21.53 13.64
CA ASN A 240 -25.88 -20.97 13.36
C ASN A 240 -25.99 -19.93 12.24
N LEU A 241 -26.66 -20.24 11.13
CA LEU A 241 -26.85 -19.31 10.02
C LEU A 241 -27.53 -18.02 10.47
N LYS A 242 -28.57 -18.10 11.31
CA LYS A 242 -29.20 -16.89 11.88
C LYS A 242 -28.23 -16.04 12.71
N THR A 243 -27.33 -16.69 13.45
CA THR A 243 -26.28 -15.99 14.20
C THR A 243 -25.33 -15.28 13.24
N SER A 244 -24.87 -15.97 12.19
CA SER A 244 -24.01 -15.39 11.16
C SER A 244 -24.67 -14.23 10.41
N ILE A 245 -25.97 -14.33 10.11
CA ILE A 245 -26.75 -13.22 9.51
C ILE A 245 -26.76 -12.03 10.46
N ARG A 246 -27.07 -12.26 11.74
CA ARG A 246 -27.06 -11.19 12.75
C ARG A 246 -25.70 -10.53 12.86
N GLU A 247 -24.62 -11.31 12.90
CA GLU A 247 -23.25 -10.80 12.98
C GLU A 247 -22.88 -10.01 11.72
N CYS A 248 -23.24 -10.50 10.53
CA CYS A 248 -23.05 -9.78 9.27
C CYS A 248 -23.72 -8.40 9.31
N PHE A 249 -24.99 -8.32 9.70
CA PHE A 249 -25.73 -7.07 9.74
C PHE A 249 -25.21 -6.11 10.81
N ARG A 250 -24.80 -6.62 11.97
CA ARG A 250 -24.18 -5.82 13.02
C ARG A 250 -22.83 -5.27 12.57
N ASN A 251 -21.93 -6.13 12.10
CA ASN A 251 -20.55 -5.77 11.78
C ASN A 251 -20.42 -4.95 10.49
N SER A 252 -21.33 -5.15 9.53
CA SER A 252 -21.23 -4.49 8.21
C SER A 252 -22.19 -3.32 8.03
N PHE A 253 -23.31 -3.30 8.77
CA PHE A 253 -24.35 -2.29 8.61
C PHE A 253 -24.73 -1.59 9.92
N GLY A 254 -24.11 -1.94 11.05
CA GLY A 254 -24.38 -1.33 12.36
C GLY A 254 -25.75 -1.66 12.96
N VAL A 255 -26.43 -2.72 12.46
CA VAL A 255 -27.77 -3.08 12.92
C VAL A 255 -27.68 -4.05 14.11
N GLU A 256 -27.81 -3.53 15.33
CA GLU A 256 -27.67 -4.31 16.57
C GLU A 256 -28.85 -5.25 16.85
N GLU A 257 -30.07 -4.80 16.57
CA GLU A 257 -31.29 -5.55 16.89
C GLU A 257 -32.04 -5.93 15.60
N LEU A 258 -32.15 -7.25 15.37
CA LEU A 258 -32.94 -7.82 14.29
C LEU A 258 -34.04 -8.71 14.87
N ASN A 259 -35.26 -8.55 14.37
CA ASN A 259 -36.40 -9.38 14.75
C ASN A 259 -36.11 -10.87 14.42
N ASN A 260 -36.37 -11.77 15.38
CA ASN A 260 -36.09 -13.20 15.21
C ASN A 260 -36.91 -13.87 14.11
N ASP A 261 -38.17 -13.45 13.90
CA ASP A 261 -39.03 -13.97 12.82
C ASP A 261 -38.49 -13.52 11.45
N TRP A 262 -38.02 -12.27 11.36
CA TRP A 262 -37.34 -11.78 10.16
C TRP A 262 -36.05 -12.57 9.88
N LEU A 263 -35.21 -12.79 10.89
CA LEU A 263 -33.99 -13.60 10.76
C LEU A 263 -34.28 -15.03 10.31
N GLU A 264 -35.32 -15.66 10.86
CA GLU A 264 -35.77 -17.00 10.45
C GLU A 264 -36.19 -17.03 8.98
N GLN A 265 -37.05 -16.08 8.58
CA GLN A 265 -37.49 -15.94 7.18
C GLN A 265 -36.30 -15.75 6.24
N LYS A 266 -35.35 -14.88 6.59
CA LYS A 266 -34.18 -14.58 5.76
C LYS A 266 -33.19 -15.72 5.68
N ALA A 267 -32.96 -16.44 6.78
CA ALA A 267 -32.16 -17.65 6.78
C ALA A 267 -32.77 -18.72 5.86
N GLN A 268 -34.09 -18.94 5.92
CA GLN A 268 -34.77 -19.89 5.04
C GLN A 268 -34.71 -19.48 3.56
N GLN A 269 -34.87 -18.19 3.26
CA GLN A 269 -34.68 -17.65 1.90
C GLN A 269 -33.26 -17.91 1.39
N LEU A 270 -32.25 -17.65 2.21
CA LEU A 270 -30.85 -17.87 1.84
C LEU A 270 -30.55 -19.35 1.60
N VAL A 271 -31.02 -20.25 2.46
CA VAL A 271 -30.89 -21.70 2.28
C VAL A 271 -31.55 -22.15 0.98
N ALA A 272 -32.74 -21.64 0.67
CA ALA A 272 -33.44 -21.98 -0.57
C ALA A 272 -32.65 -21.57 -1.82
N LEU A 273 -31.94 -20.43 -1.79
CA LEU A 273 -31.10 -19.96 -2.90
C LEU A 273 -29.90 -20.88 -3.18
N PHE A 274 -29.36 -21.52 -2.14
CA PHE A 274 -28.17 -22.37 -2.24
C PHE A 274 -28.48 -23.88 -2.29
N LYS A 275 -29.67 -24.32 -1.89
CA LYS A 275 -30.07 -25.73 -1.81
C LYS A 275 -29.97 -26.48 -3.14
N GLU A 276 -30.26 -25.81 -4.25
CA GLU A 276 -30.24 -26.40 -5.59
C GLU A 276 -28.91 -26.18 -6.32
N ARG A 277 -27.98 -25.44 -5.71
CA ARG A 277 -26.68 -25.12 -6.32
C ARG A 277 -25.65 -26.15 -5.88
N GLU A 278 -24.97 -26.75 -6.86
CA GLU A 278 -23.77 -27.52 -6.59
C GLU A 278 -22.65 -26.57 -6.16
N ARG A 279 -22.03 -26.86 -5.01
CA ARG A 279 -20.86 -26.11 -4.56
C ARG A 279 -19.69 -26.47 -5.49
N LEU A 280 -19.23 -25.51 -6.28
CA LEU A 280 -18.14 -25.71 -7.22
C LEU A 280 -16.79 -25.52 -6.53
N SER A 281 -16.73 -24.62 -5.54
CA SER A 281 -15.48 -24.29 -4.86
C SER A 281 -15.09 -25.28 -3.74
N PRO A 282 -13.78 -25.56 -3.58
CA PRO A 282 -13.27 -26.21 -2.38
C PRO A 282 -13.64 -25.45 -1.10
N LYS A 283 -13.70 -26.15 0.04
CA LYS A 283 -13.90 -25.49 1.34
C LYS A 283 -12.88 -24.36 1.53
N ARG A 284 -13.35 -23.16 1.88
CA ARG A 284 -12.56 -21.92 2.11
C ARG A 284 -12.01 -21.20 0.86
N LYS A 285 -12.35 -21.66 -0.34
CA LYS A 285 -12.21 -20.88 -1.56
C LYS A 285 -13.59 -20.61 -2.14
N ILE A 286 -13.70 -19.61 -3.02
CA ILE A 286 -14.95 -19.19 -3.64
C ILE A 286 -14.66 -18.77 -5.08
N TYR A 287 -15.52 -19.18 -6.01
CA TYR A 287 -15.56 -18.53 -7.32
C TYR A 287 -16.41 -17.28 -7.25
N CYS A 288 -16.01 -16.21 -7.94
CA CYS A 288 -16.72 -14.93 -7.86
C CYS A 288 -18.22 -15.05 -8.20
N HIS A 289 -18.57 -15.88 -9.19
CA HIS A 289 -19.96 -16.13 -9.58
C HIS A 289 -20.79 -16.86 -8.50
N GLU A 290 -20.15 -17.57 -7.55
CA GLU A 290 -20.86 -18.17 -6.41
C GLU A 290 -21.33 -17.11 -5.40
N LEU A 291 -20.77 -15.89 -5.43
CA LEU A 291 -21.19 -14.79 -4.57
C LEU A 291 -22.41 -14.03 -5.09
N GLU A 292 -22.67 -14.02 -6.40
CA GLU A 292 -23.77 -13.26 -7.00
C GLU A 292 -25.12 -13.45 -6.28
N PRO A 293 -25.58 -14.68 -5.99
CA PRO A 293 -26.88 -14.89 -5.35
C PRO A 293 -26.92 -14.35 -3.91
N LEU A 294 -25.78 -14.40 -3.23
CA LEU A 294 -25.64 -13.85 -1.88
C LEU A 294 -25.70 -12.31 -1.92
N ILE A 295 -25.09 -11.68 -2.93
CA ILE A 295 -25.09 -10.23 -3.08
C ILE A 295 -26.50 -9.72 -3.39
N GLU A 296 -27.22 -10.39 -4.29
CA GLU A 296 -28.62 -10.08 -4.57
C GLU A 296 -29.51 -10.25 -3.32
N TRP A 297 -29.25 -11.30 -2.53
CA TRP A 297 -29.96 -11.53 -1.27
C TRP A 297 -29.65 -10.47 -0.21
N LEU A 298 -28.38 -10.07 -0.08
CA LEU A 298 -27.97 -8.99 0.82
C LEU A 298 -28.63 -7.67 0.42
N GLU A 299 -28.67 -7.34 -0.86
CA GLU A 299 -29.31 -6.12 -1.38
C GLU A 299 -30.81 -6.09 -1.05
N LEU A 300 -31.50 -7.22 -1.22
CA LEU A 300 -32.91 -7.36 -0.83
C LEU A 300 -33.09 -7.09 0.68
N CYS A 301 -32.25 -7.69 1.52
CA CYS A 301 -32.33 -7.52 2.97
C CYS A 301 -32.03 -6.07 3.41
N VAL A 302 -31.01 -5.45 2.83
CA VAL A 302 -30.63 -4.05 3.07
C VAL A 302 -31.78 -3.12 2.70
N ASN A 303 -32.44 -3.34 1.57
CA ASN A 303 -33.61 -2.56 1.12
C ASN A 303 -34.83 -2.71 2.02
N GLU A 304 -35.08 -3.91 2.56
CA GLU A 304 -36.15 -4.11 3.55
C GLU A 304 -35.85 -3.40 4.87
N LEU A 305 -34.62 -3.49 5.37
CA LEU A 305 -34.22 -2.81 6.61
C LEU A 305 -34.38 -1.29 6.50
N LYS A 306 -34.04 -0.71 5.35
CA LYS A 306 -34.30 0.70 5.00
C LYS A 306 -35.77 1.10 5.16
N GLN A 307 -36.70 0.20 4.87
CA GLN A 307 -38.14 0.47 5.00
C GLN A 307 -38.63 0.30 6.44
N MET A 308 -37.91 -0.47 7.26
CA MET A 308 -38.28 -0.78 8.65
C MET A 308 -37.78 0.25 9.66
N THR A 309 -36.70 0.98 9.37
CA THR A 309 -36.13 1.98 10.28
C THR A 309 -36.21 3.40 9.70
N THR A 310 -36.39 4.37 10.59
CA THR A 310 -36.36 5.81 10.24
C THR A 310 -34.98 6.42 10.45
N GLU A 311 -34.12 5.78 11.25
CA GLU A 311 -32.75 6.20 11.53
C GLU A 311 -31.80 5.05 11.17
N LEU A 312 -30.84 5.33 10.30
CA LEU A 312 -29.82 4.39 9.87
C LEU A 312 -28.47 4.80 10.49
N PRO A 313 -27.71 3.87 11.09
CA PRO A 313 -26.35 4.13 11.56
C PRO A 313 -25.44 4.60 10.41
N GLU A 314 -24.40 5.39 10.69
CA GLU A 314 -23.40 5.79 9.68
C GLU A 314 -22.76 4.57 9.00
N GLN A 315 -22.48 3.53 9.77
CA GLN A 315 -21.95 2.25 9.29
C GLN A 315 -22.85 1.58 8.25
N TYR A 316 -24.16 1.84 8.27
CA TYR A 316 -25.09 1.34 7.26
C TYR A 316 -24.75 1.88 5.87
N LEU A 317 -24.43 3.16 5.77
CA LEU A 317 -24.07 3.79 4.49
C LEU A 317 -22.79 3.19 3.92
N GLN A 318 -21.79 2.93 4.77
CA GLN A 318 -20.54 2.28 4.38
C GLN A 318 -20.77 0.83 3.93
N GLY A 319 -21.59 0.07 4.65
CA GLY A 319 -21.98 -1.29 4.26
C GLY A 319 -22.71 -1.33 2.92
N GLU A 320 -23.64 -0.40 2.70
CA GLU A 320 -24.35 -0.26 1.43
C GLU A 320 -23.42 0.11 0.27
N GLN A 321 -22.52 1.09 0.46
CA GLN A 321 -21.53 1.46 -0.55
C GLN A 321 -20.65 0.27 -0.92
N THR A 322 -20.19 -0.50 0.07
CA THR A 322 -19.39 -1.71 -0.16
C THR A 322 -20.17 -2.76 -0.94
N LEU A 323 -21.44 -2.99 -0.59
CA LEU A 323 -22.31 -3.93 -1.29
C LEU A 323 -22.55 -3.52 -2.75
N ASN A 324 -22.79 -2.24 -3.00
CA ASN A 324 -22.97 -1.71 -4.36
C ASN A 324 -21.70 -1.84 -5.20
N SER A 325 -20.54 -1.52 -4.62
CA SER A 325 -19.24 -1.74 -5.28
C SER A 325 -19.01 -3.21 -5.60
N LEU A 326 -19.38 -4.12 -4.68
CA LEU A 326 -19.26 -5.56 -4.88
C LEU A 326 -20.18 -6.07 -6.00
N LYS A 327 -21.41 -5.56 -6.06
CA LYS A 327 -22.34 -5.85 -7.16
C LYS A 327 -21.78 -5.39 -8.50
N LEU A 328 -21.30 -4.15 -8.59
CA LEU A 328 -20.70 -3.61 -9.81
C LEU A 328 -19.46 -4.40 -10.23
N PHE A 329 -18.63 -4.81 -9.27
CA PHE A 329 -17.46 -5.65 -9.50
C PHE A 329 -17.83 -7.02 -10.09
N LEU A 330 -18.84 -7.70 -9.54
CA LEU A 330 -19.29 -9.00 -10.04
C LEU A 330 -19.98 -8.91 -11.41
N GLN A 331 -20.58 -7.76 -11.74
CA GLN A 331 -21.22 -7.51 -13.04
C GLN A 331 -20.23 -7.18 -14.17
N GLN A 332 -18.93 -7.05 -13.88
CA GLN A 332 -17.95 -6.83 -14.93
C GLN A 332 -17.83 -8.11 -15.77
N ASP A 333 -18.44 -8.10 -16.97
CA ASP A 333 -18.52 -9.21 -17.93
C ASP A 333 -17.16 -9.89 -18.24
N ASN A 334 -16.05 -9.22 -17.94
CA ASN A 334 -14.70 -9.65 -18.24
C ASN A 334 -13.90 -10.09 -17.01
N PHE A 335 -14.53 -10.34 -15.85
CA PHE A 335 -13.76 -10.81 -14.70
C PHE A 335 -13.28 -12.26 -14.95
N PRO A 336 -12.03 -12.46 -15.36
CA PRO A 336 -11.63 -13.64 -16.12
C PRO A 336 -11.12 -14.76 -15.22
N ILE A 337 -11.25 -14.59 -13.90
CA ILE A 337 -10.71 -15.56 -12.94
C ILE A 337 -11.58 -16.81 -12.94
N ARG A 338 -11.08 -17.83 -13.63
CA ARG A 338 -11.63 -19.18 -13.62
C ARG A 338 -11.16 -20.02 -12.44
N SER A 339 -10.28 -19.48 -11.59
CA SER A 339 -9.74 -20.13 -10.40
C SER A 339 -10.47 -19.69 -9.11
N PRO A 340 -10.64 -20.60 -8.13
CA PRO A 340 -11.32 -20.26 -6.88
C PRO A 340 -10.37 -19.48 -5.97
N LEU A 341 -10.84 -18.35 -5.44
CA LEU A 341 -10.06 -17.46 -4.57
C LEU A 341 -10.36 -17.72 -3.09
N SER A 342 -9.34 -17.68 -2.24
CA SER A 342 -9.51 -17.52 -0.80
C SER A 342 -10.13 -16.16 -0.48
N LEU A 343 -10.70 -16.01 0.72
CA LEU A 343 -11.26 -14.73 1.18
C LEU A 343 -10.26 -13.58 1.06
N LYS A 344 -8.99 -13.82 1.40
CA LYS A 344 -7.96 -12.78 1.37
C LYS A 344 -7.57 -12.41 -0.06
N GLU A 345 -7.48 -13.38 -0.96
CA GLU A 345 -7.25 -13.15 -2.38
C GLU A 345 -8.42 -12.38 -3.00
N PHE A 346 -9.66 -12.80 -2.74
CA PHE A 346 -10.85 -12.10 -3.23
C PHE A 346 -10.91 -10.65 -2.73
N HIS A 347 -10.71 -10.44 -1.43
CA HIS A 347 -10.67 -9.11 -0.86
C HIS A 347 -9.60 -8.24 -1.56
N LEU A 348 -8.40 -8.79 -1.75
CA LEU A 348 -7.32 -8.07 -2.41
C LEU A 348 -7.72 -7.64 -3.83
N VAL A 349 -8.31 -8.52 -4.64
CA VAL A 349 -8.71 -8.15 -6.01
C VAL A 349 -9.83 -7.12 -6.01
N PHE A 350 -10.86 -7.33 -5.19
CA PHE A 350 -11.96 -6.39 -5.05
C PHE A 350 -11.47 -5.00 -4.66
N LEU A 351 -10.63 -4.92 -3.62
CA LEU A 351 -10.07 -3.67 -3.12
C LEU A 351 -9.19 -3.02 -4.19
N MET A 352 -8.21 -3.74 -4.75
CA MET A 352 -7.30 -3.20 -5.77
C MET A 352 -8.05 -2.72 -7.01
N ASN A 353 -9.04 -3.47 -7.49
CA ASN A 353 -9.88 -3.06 -8.62
C ASN A 353 -10.56 -1.71 -8.36
N ASN A 354 -11.23 -1.57 -7.20
CA ASN A 354 -11.93 -0.33 -6.86
C ASN A 354 -10.94 0.83 -6.71
N LEU A 355 -9.84 0.63 -5.98
CA LEU A 355 -8.86 1.69 -5.74
C LEU A 355 -8.18 2.16 -7.04
N LEU A 356 -7.83 1.22 -7.94
CA LEU A 356 -7.23 1.53 -9.24
C LEU A 356 -8.23 2.24 -10.17
N ALA A 357 -9.48 1.79 -10.20
CA ALA A 357 -10.55 2.42 -10.98
C ALA A 357 -10.81 3.86 -10.53
N ASN A 358 -10.72 4.12 -9.23
CA ASN A 358 -10.89 5.44 -8.61
C ASN A 358 -9.62 6.30 -8.60
N ASN A 359 -8.55 5.88 -9.29
CA ASN A 359 -7.34 6.68 -9.41
C ASN A 359 -6.69 7.01 -8.04
N GLN A 360 -6.80 6.12 -7.06
CA GLN A 360 -6.21 6.34 -5.74
C GLN A 360 -4.71 6.01 -5.76
N PHE A 361 -3.90 6.66 -4.92
CA PHE A 361 -2.53 6.23 -4.68
C PHE A 361 -2.57 5.00 -3.78
N ILE A 362 -1.90 3.93 -4.19
CA ILE A 362 -1.99 2.63 -3.50
C ILE A 362 -0.59 2.13 -3.21
N THR A 363 -0.40 1.67 -1.98
CA THR A 363 0.76 0.90 -1.59
C THR A 363 0.33 -0.33 -0.81
N LEU A 364 1.15 -1.38 -0.84
CA LEU A 364 0.96 -2.55 0.00
C LEU A 364 2.16 -2.71 0.92
N SER A 365 1.89 -3.15 2.14
CA SER A 365 2.92 -3.35 3.15
C SER A 365 2.95 -4.81 3.64
N THR A 366 4.14 -5.34 3.83
CA THR A 366 4.35 -6.62 4.50
C THR A 366 4.44 -6.43 6.02
N GLY A 367 4.08 -7.46 6.77
CA GLY A 367 4.28 -7.50 8.22
C GLY A 367 5.65 -8.08 8.59
N PRO A 368 6.16 -7.81 9.81
CA PRO A 368 7.34 -8.49 10.32
C PRO A 368 7.05 -9.99 10.43
N ARG A 369 7.90 -10.85 9.88
CA ARG A 369 7.69 -12.30 9.94
C ARG A 369 9.00 -13.08 10.08
N LYS A 370 9.10 -13.86 11.17
CA LYS A 370 10.27 -14.70 11.50
C LYS A 370 10.28 -16.05 10.79
N ASP A 371 9.12 -16.53 10.35
CA ASP A 371 8.93 -17.86 9.78
C ASP A 371 9.36 -18.00 8.31
N TYR A 372 9.82 -16.92 7.65
CA TYR A 372 10.03 -16.89 6.20
C TYR A 372 11.47 -16.92 5.72
N GLN A 373 12.47 -17.06 6.61
CA GLN A 373 13.89 -17.02 6.20
C GLN A 373 14.26 -18.03 5.10
N ASN A 374 13.52 -19.14 4.99
CA ASN A 374 13.80 -20.20 4.03
C ASN A 374 13.01 -20.13 2.72
N HIS A 375 12.03 -19.22 2.60
CA HIS A 375 11.24 -19.13 1.37
C HIS A 375 12.02 -18.40 0.26
N PRO A 376 12.02 -18.88 -1.00
CA PRO A 376 12.72 -18.20 -2.10
C PRO A 376 12.35 -16.71 -2.25
N LEU A 377 11.08 -16.37 -2.03
CA LEU A 377 10.57 -14.99 -2.12
C LEU A 377 11.03 -14.08 -0.98
N SER A 378 11.39 -14.59 0.20
CA SER A 378 11.77 -13.74 1.34
C SER A 378 13.04 -12.92 1.05
N ARG A 379 13.94 -13.47 0.23
CA ARG A 379 15.15 -12.79 -0.23
C ARG A 379 14.87 -11.58 -1.12
N VAL A 380 13.74 -11.55 -1.84
CA VAL A 380 13.42 -10.48 -2.80
C VAL A 380 12.41 -9.49 -2.28
N ILE A 381 11.41 -9.98 -1.54
CA ILE A 381 10.50 -9.15 -0.73
C ILE A 381 11.28 -8.53 0.47
N ALA A 382 12.59 -8.82 0.56
CA ALA A 382 13.53 -8.28 1.53
C ALA A 382 12.99 -8.34 2.95
N MET A 383 12.24 -9.40 3.29
CA MET A 383 11.57 -9.49 4.58
C MET A 383 12.64 -9.55 5.66
N SER A 384 12.90 -8.41 6.31
CA SER A 384 13.68 -8.40 7.54
C SER A 384 12.81 -9.00 8.65
N GLU A 385 13.44 -9.60 9.65
CA GLU A 385 12.70 -10.18 10.78
C GLU A 385 11.92 -9.12 11.56
N ASP A 386 12.42 -7.89 11.54
CA ASP A 386 12.06 -6.84 12.47
C ASP A 386 11.27 -5.69 11.82
N SER A 387 11.26 -5.60 10.48
CA SER A 387 10.61 -4.52 9.75
C SER A 387 9.77 -5.00 8.58
N GLY A 388 8.54 -4.50 8.51
CA GLY A 388 7.74 -4.55 7.30
C GLY A 388 8.36 -3.73 6.15
N HIS A 389 7.91 -4.03 4.94
CA HIS A 389 8.36 -3.38 3.71
C HIS A 389 7.15 -2.89 2.93
N SER A 390 7.24 -1.70 2.33
CA SER A 390 6.13 -1.12 1.56
C SER A 390 6.46 -0.99 0.08
N TYR A 391 5.45 -1.21 -0.75
CA TYR A 391 5.57 -1.30 -2.20
C TYR A 391 4.48 -0.46 -2.85
N GLN A 392 4.81 0.22 -3.94
CA GLN A 392 3.79 0.88 -4.77
C GLN A 392 3.02 -0.18 -5.55
N CYS A 393 1.69 -0.10 -5.55
CA CYS A 393 0.85 -0.91 -6.44
C CYS A 393 0.72 -0.19 -7.79
N LEU A 394 1.13 -0.85 -8.87
CA LEU A 394 1.05 -0.31 -10.22
C LEU A 394 -0.20 -0.80 -10.96
N GLY A 395 -0.72 -1.97 -10.62
CA GLY A 395 -1.89 -2.54 -11.28
C GLY A 395 -2.13 -4.01 -11.01
N LEU A 396 -3.19 -4.55 -11.61
CA LEU A 396 -3.52 -5.97 -11.66
C LEU A 396 -3.37 -6.49 -13.09
N TRP A 397 -2.78 -7.66 -13.24
CA TRP A 397 -2.52 -8.33 -14.52
C TRP A 397 -3.10 -9.74 -14.47
N LEU A 398 -3.58 -10.23 -15.62
CA LEU A 398 -3.95 -11.62 -15.81
C LEU A 398 -3.01 -12.25 -16.83
N GLU A 399 -2.45 -13.40 -16.46
CA GLU A 399 -1.68 -14.25 -17.37
C GLU A 399 -2.24 -15.68 -17.26
N GLY A 400 -2.84 -16.17 -18.35
CA GLY A 400 -3.65 -17.39 -18.30
C GLY A 400 -4.84 -17.25 -17.35
N ASP A 401 -4.94 -18.16 -16.37
CA ASP A 401 -5.96 -18.14 -15.31
C ASP A 401 -5.43 -17.58 -13.97
N GLU A 402 -4.22 -16.99 -13.98
CA GLU A 402 -3.54 -16.48 -12.78
C GLU A 402 -3.54 -14.96 -12.76
N LEU A 403 -3.89 -14.41 -11.59
CA LEU A 403 -3.79 -12.99 -11.33
C LEU A 403 -2.47 -12.63 -10.68
N PHE A 404 -1.93 -11.52 -11.13
CA PHE A 404 -0.70 -10.92 -10.62
C PHE A 404 -0.96 -9.48 -10.19
N LEU A 405 -0.36 -9.08 -9.07
CA LEU A 405 -0.15 -7.66 -8.79
C LEU A 405 1.18 -7.23 -9.36
N HIS A 406 1.13 -6.10 -10.06
CA HIS A 406 2.30 -5.39 -10.53
C HIS A 406 2.77 -4.43 -9.43
N LEU A 407 3.94 -4.69 -8.86
CA LEU A 407 4.46 -3.95 -7.71
C LEU A 407 5.79 -3.29 -8.05
N ARG A 408 6.02 -2.12 -7.44
CA ARG A 408 7.31 -1.44 -7.49
C ARG A 408 7.92 -1.32 -6.10
N ASN A 409 9.19 -1.66 -6.04
CA ASN A 409 10.01 -1.59 -4.84
C ASN A 409 10.99 -0.40 -4.94
N PRO A 410 10.97 0.54 -3.95
CA PRO A 410 11.87 1.69 -3.93
C PRO A 410 13.36 1.37 -3.62
N TRP A 411 13.70 0.18 -3.13
CA TRP A 411 15.07 -0.30 -2.88
C TRP A 411 15.58 -1.35 -3.89
N GLY A 412 14.70 -1.87 -4.74
CA GLY A 412 15.00 -3.02 -5.59
C GLY A 412 15.80 -2.69 -6.85
N LYS A 413 16.76 -3.56 -7.17
CA LYS A 413 17.45 -3.68 -8.48
C LYS A 413 17.26 -5.08 -9.11
N GLY A 414 16.45 -5.93 -8.47
CA GLY A 414 16.10 -7.27 -8.93
C GLY A 414 14.62 -7.34 -9.29
N GLN A 415 14.30 -8.22 -10.24
CA GLN A 415 12.94 -8.50 -10.70
C GLN A 415 12.56 -9.91 -10.25
N ILE A 416 11.33 -10.07 -9.75
CA ILE A 416 10.69 -11.37 -9.54
C ILE A 416 9.85 -11.64 -10.78
N ASP A 417 10.01 -12.84 -11.32
CA ASP A 417 9.15 -13.38 -12.36
C ASP A 417 8.94 -14.88 -12.06
N TYR A 418 8.04 -15.52 -12.80
CA TYR A 418 7.66 -16.91 -12.63
C TYR A 418 8.14 -17.75 -13.80
N ARG A 419 8.63 -18.96 -13.50
CA ARG A 419 9.17 -19.84 -14.53
C ARG A 419 8.07 -20.24 -15.50
N ARG A 420 8.39 -20.30 -16.78
CA ARG A 420 7.50 -20.78 -17.85
C ARG A 420 8.13 -22.02 -18.51
N ASP A 421 7.30 -22.90 -19.06
CA ASP A 421 7.78 -23.97 -19.92
C ASP A 421 8.06 -23.47 -21.36
N LEU A 422 8.31 -24.39 -22.29
CA LEU A 422 8.60 -24.04 -23.69
C LEU A 422 7.37 -23.52 -24.45
N ASP A 423 6.17 -23.80 -23.95
CA ASP A 423 4.91 -23.33 -24.51
C ASP A 423 4.48 -21.98 -23.90
N GLY A 424 5.28 -21.43 -22.97
CA GLY A 424 4.99 -20.18 -22.27
C GLY A 424 4.09 -20.36 -21.04
N GLU A 425 3.70 -21.59 -20.71
CA GLU A 425 2.80 -21.87 -19.59
C GLU A 425 3.52 -21.79 -18.25
N LEU A 426 2.82 -21.25 -17.24
CA LEU A 426 3.37 -21.03 -15.91
C LEU A 426 3.69 -22.35 -15.20
N LEU A 427 4.96 -22.54 -14.83
CA LEU A 427 5.43 -23.72 -14.12
C LEU A 427 5.04 -23.70 -12.64
N ARG A 428 4.59 -24.85 -12.15
CA ARG A 428 4.21 -25.09 -10.76
C ARG A 428 5.04 -26.19 -10.13
N ASN A 429 5.24 -26.13 -8.82
CA ASN A 429 5.86 -27.21 -8.05
C ASN A 429 4.86 -28.36 -7.81
N GLU A 430 5.30 -29.40 -7.09
CA GLU A 430 4.46 -30.57 -6.77
C GLU A 430 3.22 -30.22 -5.93
N ASP A 431 3.24 -29.09 -5.22
CA ASP A 431 2.13 -28.57 -4.41
C ASP A 431 1.17 -27.68 -5.23
N GLY A 432 1.44 -27.46 -6.51
CA GLY A 432 0.66 -26.57 -7.38
C GLY A 432 0.95 -25.08 -7.20
N GLU A 433 1.95 -24.71 -6.40
CA GLU A 433 2.40 -23.33 -6.24
C GLU A 433 3.26 -22.92 -7.44
N LEU A 434 3.08 -21.68 -7.92
CA LEU A 434 3.90 -21.12 -9.00
C LEU A 434 5.37 -21.09 -8.57
N MET A 435 6.28 -21.38 -9.51
CA MET A 435 7.72 -21.41 -9.24
C MET A 435 8.36 -20.04 -9.51
N PRO A 436 8.61 -19.18 -8.49
CA PRO A 436 9.27 -17.91 -8.70
C PRO A 436 10.74 -18.11 -9.05
N PHE A 437 11.29 -17.21 -9.85
CA PHE A 437 12.73 -17.05 -10.02
C PHE A 437 13.15 -15.60 -9.87
N ILE A 438 14.41 -15.41 -9.48
CA ILE A 438 14.98 -14.10 -9.19
C ILE A 438 15.90 -13.75 -10.35
N ILE A 439 15.67 -12.61 -11.00
CA ILE A 439 16.58 -12.07 -12.00
C ILE A 439 17.61 -11.20 -11.26
N PRO A 440 18.89 -11.62 -11.16
CA PRO A 440 19.89 -10.85 -10.42
C PRO A 440 20.34 -9.61 -11.21
N GLU A 441 20.53 -8.49 -10.49
CA GLU A 441 20.90 -7.15 -11.00
C GLU A 441 22.07 -7.13 -12.01
N LYS A 442 23.04 -8.04 -11.89
CA LYS A 442 24.30 -7.99 -12.67
C LYS A 442 24.17 -8.43 -14.13
N LYS A 443 22.97 -8.75 -14.60
CA LYS A 443 22.69 -9.14 -15.99
C LYS A 443 21.84 -8.07 -16.69
N LYS A 444 22.27 -6.80 -16.66
CA LYS A 444 21.62 -5.73 -17.44
C LYS A 444 21.78 -6.00 -18.95
N HIS A 445 20.66 -6.38 -19.56
CA HIS A 445 20.25 -6.34 -20.97
C HIS A 445 21.02 -7.11 -22.06
N SER A 446 22.32 -7.42 -21.95
CA SER A 446 22.96 -8.27 -22.99
C SER A 446 22.73 -9.78 -22.80
N SER A 447 22.22 -10.17 -21.63
CA SER A 447 22.16 -11.58 -21.21
C SER A 447 20.76 -12.05 -20.80
N PHE A 448 19.70 -11.30 -21.10
CA PHE A 448 18.35 -11.87 -20.99
C PHE A 448 18.22 -13.03 -22.00
N MET A 449 18.74 -12.84 -23.23
CA MET A 449 18.98 -13.92 -24.19
C MET A 449 20.07 -14.90 -23.73
N SER A 450 21.19 -14.43 -23.16
CA SER A 450 22.29 -15.32 -22.77
C SER A 450 22.08 -16.12 -21.47
N PHE A 451 20.99 -15.88 -20.70
CA PHE A 451 20.59 -16.75 -19.60
C PHE A 451 19.90 -18.01 -20.15
N PHE A 452 19.22 -17.90 -21.30
CA PHE A 452 18.72 -19.04 -22.06
C PHE A 452 19.82 -19.83 -22.78
N GLU A 453 21.01 -19.26 -23.03
CA GLU A 453 22.14 -19.98 -23.63
C GLU A 453 22.88 -20.95 -22.68
N GLY A 454 22.69 -20.80 -21.36
CA GLY A 454 23.36 -21.65 -20.34
C GLY A 454 22.53 -22.83 -19.85
N LEU A 455 21.21 -22.77 -20.03
CA LEU A 455 20.35 -23.95 -20.14
C LEU A 455 20.49 -24.39 -21.60
N VAL A 456 20.70 -25.67 -21.87
CA VAL A 456 20.79 -26.14 -23.26
C VAL A 456 19.40 -26.00 -23.91
N ILE A 457 19.10 -24.81 -24.43
CA ILE A 457 18.03 -24.56 -25.38
C ILE A 457 18.76 -24.13 -26.65
N SER A 458 19.01 -25.10 -27.52
CA SER A 458 19.42 -24.85 -28.88
C SER A 458 18.32 -24.06 -29.60
N GLU A 459 18.67 -22.88 -30.12
CA GLU A 459 17.95 -22.16 -31.17
C GLU A 459 16.50 -21.78 -30.83
N VAL A 460 16.31 -20.73 -30.04
CA VAL A 460 15.01 -20.03 -29.91
C VAL A 460 15.27 -18.53 -30.06
N ASP A 461 15.43 -18.09 -31.31
CA ASP A 461 15.57 -16.66 -31.66
C ASP A 461 14.20 -15.99 -31.93
N ASP A 462 13.09 -16.74 -31.89
CA ASP A 462 11.74 -16.25 -32.27
C ASP A 462 10.63 -16.73 -31.30
N MET A 463 10.80 -16.59 -29.97
CA MET A 463 9.64 -16.71 -29.07
C MET A 463 8.88 -15.39 -29.01
N GLU A 464 7.66 -15.38 -29.55
CA GLU A 464 6.69 -14.31 -29.31
C GLU A 464 6.44 -14.21 -27.79
N GLU A 465 6.43 -12.99 -27.23
CA GLU A 465 6.07 -12.81 -25.83
C GLU A 465 4.65 -13.35 -25.60
N PRO A 466 4.39 -14.11 -24.52
CA PRO A 466 3.05 -14.63 -24.26
C PRO A 466 2.04 -13.48 -24.18
N ASP A 467 0.83 -13.71 -24.69
CA ASP A 467 -0.27 -12.73 -24.66
C ASP A 467 -0.61 -12.38 -23.20
N ARG A 468 -0.06 -11.26 -22.72
CA ARG A 468 -0.37 -10.74 -21.39
C ARG A 468 -1.48 -9.71 -21.49
N ILE A 469 -2.64 -10.03 -20.91
CA ILE A 469 -3.79 -9.12 -20.89
C ILE A 469 -3.69 -8.25 -19.64
N ASN A 470 -3.36 -6.99 -19.88
CA ASN A 470 -3.35 -5.99 -18.83
C ASN A 470 -4.78 -5.56 -18.52
N LEU A 471 -5.27 -5.91 -17.34
CA LEU A 471 -6.67 -5.68 -17.00
C LEU A 471 -6.96 -4.19 -16.71
N PHE A 472 -5.97 -3.38 -16.31
CA PHE A 472 -6.24 -2.03 -15.76
C PHE A 472 -5.27 -0.89 -16.11
N VAL A 473 -4.07 -1.13 -16.65
CA VAL A 473 -3.12 -0.04 -16.97
C VAL A 473 -2.30 -0.32 -18.22
N ASN A 474 -2.70 0.13 -19.41
CA ASN A 474 -1.83 0.13 -20.60
C ASN A 474 -0.57 0.99 -20.37
N LEU A 475 0.49 0.38 -19.84
CA LEU A 475 1.84 0.94 -19.80
C LEU A 475 2.47 0.65 -21.16
N SER A 476 3.00 1.67 -21.82
CA SER A 476 3.86 1.47 -22.98
C SER A 476 5.18 0.83 -22.55
N ASP A 477 5.88 0.16 -23.47
CA ASP A 477 7.22 -0.40 -23.23
C ASP A 477 8.20 0.65 -22.69
N GLU A 478 8.07 1.90 -23.16
CA GLU A 478 8.86 3.03 -22.67
C GLU A 478 8.61 3.30 -21.17
N LYS A 479 7.36 3.24 -20.72
CA LYS A 479 7.01 3.38 -19.30
C LYS A 479 7.51 2.20 -18.47
N MET A 480 7.41 0.98 -19.01
CA MET A 480 7.96 -0.21 -18.36
C MET A 480 9.47 -0.08 -18.15
N GLN A 481 10.20 0.37 -19.17
CA GLN A 481 11.63 0.62 -19.09
C GLN A 481 11.96 1.74 -18.09
N GLU A 482 11.24 2.85 -18.11
CA GLU A 482 11.40 3.92 -17.12
C GLU A 482 11.20 3.41 -15.69
N GLN A 483 10.16 2.60 -15.47
CA GLN A 483 9.89 2.00 -14.17
C GLN A 483 11.03 1.07 -13.73
N GLN A 484 11.57 0.23 -14.62
CA GLN A 484 12.75 -0.60 -14.35
C GLN A 484 14.03 0.21 -14.04
N GLU A 485 14.22 1.35 -14.71
CA GLU A 485 15.36 2.25 -14.45
C GLU A 485 15.22 3.05 -13.13
N SER A 486 13.99 3.14 -12.63
CA SER A 486 13.60 3.88 -11.42
C SER A 486 13.48 3.03 -10.17
N GLY A 487 13.54 1.70 -10.28
CA GLY A 487 13.40 0.78 -9.17
C GLY A 487 13.08 -0.63 -9.66
N GLY A 488 13.08 -1.59 -8.74
CA GLY A 488 12.77 -2.97 -9.03
C GLY A 488 11.27 -3.11 -9.21
N VAL A 489 10.84 -3.38 -10.43
CA VAL A 489 9.47 -3.70 -10.76
C VAL A 489 9.34 -5.21 -10.84
N PHE A 490 8.27 -5.76 -10.28
CA PHE A 490 8.04 -7.18 -10.34
C PHE A 490 6.56 -7.54 -10.24
N TYR A 491 6.27 -8.78 -10.64
CA TYR A 491 4.94 -9.36 -10.55
C TYR A 491 4.91 -10.35 -9.40
N LEU A 492 3.87 -10.29 -8.58
CA LEU A 492 3.58 -11.32 -7.60
C LEU A 492 2.20 -11.90 -7.88
N SER A 493 2.12 -13.22 -7.87
CA SER A 493 0.84 -13.92 -7.91
C SER A 493 -0.03 -13.42 -6.76
N LEU A 494 -1.33 -13.34 -7.00
CA LEU A 494 -2.29 -12.91 -6.00
C LEU A 494 -2.21 -13.77 -4.73
N HIS A 495 -1.93 -15.07 -4.91
CA HIS A 495 -1.68 -16.01 -3.83
C HIS A 495 -0.50 -15.59 -2.95
N ASP A 496 0.63 -15.25 -3.57
CA ASP A 496 1.81 -14.76 -2.85
C ASP A 496 1.51 -13.43 -2.17
N VAL A 497 0.81 -12.51 -2.82
CA VAL A 497 0.45 -11.24 -2.17
C VAL A 497 -0.44 -11.48 -0.94
N ALA A 498 -1.48 -12.30 -1.06
CA ALA A 498 -2.33 -12.68 0.06
C ALA A 498 -1.53 -13.39 1.17
N ARG A 499 -0.48 -14.12 0.83
CA ARG A 499 0.38 -14.78 1.83
C ARG A 499 1.27 -13.80 2.59
N TYR A 500 1.94 -12.89 1.89
CA TYR A 500 3.03 -12.06 2.45
C TYR A 500 2.61 -10.68 2.93
N PHE A 501 1.60 -10.08 2.31
CA PHE A 501 1.18 -8.71 2.60
C PHE A 501 0.13 -8.69 3.70
N THR A 502 0.24 -7.69 4.57
CA THR A 502 -0.65 -7.55 5.73
C THR A 502 -1.55 -6.35 5.62
N ASP A 503 -1.08 -5.29 4.96
CA ASP A 503 -1.78 -4.02 4.89
C ASP A 503 -1.79 -3.46 3.47
N VAL A 504 -2.83 -2.71 3.17
CA VAL A 504 -2.92 -1.81 2.02
C VAL A 504 -3.11 -0.41 2.56
N ASP A 505 -2.32 0.53 2.04
CA ASP A 505 -2.43 1.94 2.38
C ASP A 505 -2.83 2.70 1.11
N PHE A 506 -3.88 3.51 1.19
CA PHE A 506 -4.39 4.27 0.04
C PHE A 506 -4.95 5.65 0.44
N THR A 507 -4.91 6.61 -0.47
CA THR A 507 -5.61 7.90 -0.25
C THR A 507 -7.10 7.71 -0.35
N ASN A 508 -7.86 8.32 0.55
CA ASN A 508 -9.31 8.41 0.39
C ASN A 508 -9.63 9.32 -0.79
N GLU A 509 -10.79 9.14 -1.42
CA GLU A 509 -11.22 10.02 -2.52
C GLU A 509 -11.06 11.47 -2.09
N PRO A 510 -10.22 12.26 -2.80
CA PRO A 510 -9.99 13.62 -2.39
C PRO A 510 -11.25 14.45 -2.68
N GLU A 511 -11.98 14.85 -1.64
CA GLU A 511 -12.99 15.89 -1.77
C GLU A 511 -12.33 17.16 -2.33
N GLY A 512 -12.62 17.50 -3.59
CA GLY A 512 -12.24 18.78 -4.18
C GLY A 512 -10.88 18.84 -4.87
N PHE A 513 -10.20 17.72 -5.14
CA PHE A 513 -9.10 17.75 -6.11
C PHE A 513 -9.69 17.70 -7.53
N PRO A 514 -9.48 18.72 -8.38
CA PRO A 514 -9.78 18.60 -9.78
C PRO A 514 -8.75 17.62 -10.35
N TYR A 515 -9.09 16.33 -10.39
CA TYR A 515 -8.35 15.43 -11.27
C TYR A 515 -8.32 16.08 -12.64
N SER A 516 -7.12 16.27 -13.18
CA SER A 516 -6.99 16.77 -14.55
C SER A 516 -7.85 15.86 -15.43
N GLU A 517 -8.67 16.43 -16.32
CA GLU A 517 -9.53 15.67 -17.24
C GLU A 517 -8.74 14.64 -18.07
N THR A 518 -7.41 14.72 -18.06
CA THR A 518 -6.47 13.78 -18.67
C THR A 518 -6.26 12.47 -17.91
N ALA A 519 -6.63 12.37 -16.63
CA ALA A 519 -6.50 11.13 -15.83
C ALA A 519 -7.78 10.27 -15.90
N GLN A 520 -8.34 10.09 -17.09
CA GLN A 520 -9.40 9.09 -17.29
C GLN A 520 -8.80 7.69 -17.02
N PRO A 521 -9.44 6.84 -16.19
CA PRO A 521 -9.05 5.45 -16.07
C PRO A 521 -9.18 4.80 -17.46
N LYS A 522 -8.04 4.51 -18.09
CA LYS A 522 -7.98 3.77 -19.35
C LYS A 522 -8.28 2.30 -19.09
N ILE A 523 -9.49 2.01 -18.61
CA ILE A 523 -10.00 0.64 -18.53
C ILE A 523 -10.53 0.32 -19.93
N GLY A 524 -9.62 -0.11 -20.79
CA GLY A 524 -9.95 -0.69 -22.08
C GLY A 524 -9.50 -2.14 -22.06
N PHE A 525 -10.41 -3.06 -21.76
CA PHE A 525 -10.21 -4.47 -22.09
C PHE A 525 -10.23 -4.56 -23.63
N GLN A 526 -9.06 -4.57 -24.27
CA GLN A 526 -9.00 -5.01 -25.66
C GLN A 526 -9.17 -6.52 -25.66
N GLN A 527 -10.29 -6.97 -26.25
CA GLN A 527 -10.53 -8.37 -26.58
C GLN A 527 -9.61 -8.82 -27.71
#